data_AF-A0A0H2X792-F1
#
_entry.id   AF-A0A0H2X792-F1
#
_cell.length_a   1.000
_cell.length_b   1.000
_cell.length_c   1.000
_cell.angle_alpha   90.00
_cell.angle_beta   90.00
_cell.angle_gamma   90.00
#
_symmetry.space_group_name_H-M   'P 1'
#
loop_
_entity.id
_entity.type
_entity.pdbx_description
1 polymer ?
#
loop_
_entity_poly.entity_id
_entity_poly.type
_entity_poly.pdbx_seq_one_letter_code
_entity_poly.pdbx_strand_id
1 'polypeptide(L)'
;MCPFPLWFHHPERRLLAGTLGLLCSVLAGGCATTAAPHAPDAIKEASPAPELEAPQFIPVVRYGRYTLVELAPMAAQRDLLLQTVDVSMPADARATVGDGLRHVLKRSGYQLCETAHAVIELYPLPLPVAHLNLGPMTLRNALLTLAGPSWELHVDDRTRQVCFEQVHGDATAPMPEPPATDAMQTFPLAGGQP
;
A
#
# COMPACT_ATOMS: atom_id res chain seq x y z
N MET A 1 10.17 -37.34 19.35
CA MET A 1 9.11 -38.36 19.22
C MET A 1 7.78 -37.73 19.58
N CYS A 2 6.74 -38.08 18.81
CA CYS A 2 5.41 -37.47 18.64
C CYS A 2 4.53 -37.44 19.92
N PRO A 3 3.29 -36.87 19.90
CA PRO A 3 2.57 -36.19 18.81
C PRO A 3 1.82 -34.90 19.20
N PHE A 4 1.29 -34.22 18.17
CA PHE A 4 0.14 -33.32 18.23
C PHE A 4 -1.09 -33.95 18.90
N PRO A 5 -2.04 -33.12 19.36
CA PRO A 5 -3.32 -33.13 18.64
C PRO A 5 -3.79 -31.74 18.21
N LEU A 6 -4.35 -31.69 17.01
CA LEU A 6 -5.31 -30.70 16.55
C LEU A 6 -6.64 -30.96 17.27
N TRP A 7 -7.38 -29.92 17.65
CA TRP A 7 -8.74 -29.72 17.15
C TRP A 7 -9.30 -28.35 17.55
N PHE A 8 -10.01 -27.79 16.57
CA PHE A 8 -10.82 -26.59 16.61
C PHE A 8 -11.82 -26.58 17.77
N HIS A 9 -11.95 -25.43 18.43
CA HIS A 9 -13.15 -25.07 19.17
C HIS A 9 -13.64 -23.68 18.75
N HIS A 10 -14.82 -23.67 18.13
CA HIS A 10 -15.66 -22.50 17.89
C HIS A 10 -16.01 -21.77 19.20
N PRO A 11 -16.07 -20.43 19.21
CA PRO A 11 -16.90 -19.69 20.17
C PRO A 11 -18.23 -19.33 19.51
N GLU A 12 -19.27 -20.10 19.82
CA GLU A 12 -20.67 -19.77 19.52
C GLU A 12 -21.21 -18.69 20.49
N ARG A 13 -21.79 -17.67 19.86
CA ARG A 13 -23.00 -16.89 20.24
C ARG A 13 -23.30 -16.71 21.74
N ARG A 14 -23.06 -15.48 22.21
CA ARG A 14 -23.62 -14.97 23.46
C ARG A 14 -25.09 -14.57 23.28
N LEU A 15 -25.86 -15.03 24.25
CA LEU A 15 -27.27 -14.80 24.56
C LEU A 15 -27.59 -13.31 24.77
N LEU A 16 -28.70 -12.85 24.21
CA LEU A 16 -29.43 -11.68 24.68
C LEU A 16 -30.93 -12.02 24.81
N ALA A 17 -31.33 -12.32 26.04
CA ALA A 17 -32.67 -12.03 26.54
C ALA A 17 -32.85 -10.50 26.53
N GLY A 18 -33.96 -9.87 26.17
CA GLY A 18 -35.35 -10.25 26.32
C GLY A 18 -35.98 -9.28 27.30
N THR A 19 -36.74 -8.29 26.84
CA THR A 19 -37.80 -7.61 27.62
C THR A 19 -38.79 -6.89 26.69
N LEU A 20 -40.04 -7.33 26.80
CA LEU A 20 -41.26 -6.76 26.25
C LEU A 20 -41.63 -5.45 26.97
N GLY A 21 -42.10 -4.45 26.22
CA GLY A 21 -42.65 -3.21 26.77
C GLY A 21 -43.59 -2.53 25.79
N LEU A 22 -44.89 -2.77 25.98
CA LEU A 22 -46.02 -2.19 25.26
C LEU A 22 -46.31 -0.79 25.82
N LEU A 23 -46.57 0.24 24.98
CA LEU A 23 -47.49 1.33 25.37
C LEU A 23 -48.02 2.08 24.13
N CYS A 24 -49.35 2.20 24.08
CA CYS A 24 -50.12 2.94 23.09
C CYS A 24 -50.05 4.46 23.32
N SER A 25 -50.10 5.23 22.23
CA SER A 25 -50.78 6.53 22.23
C SER A 25 -51.37 6.84 20.86
N VAL A 26 -52.71 6.95 20.88
CA VAL A 26 -53.58 7.48 19.83
C VAL A 26 -53.50 9.00 19.87
N LEU A 27 -53.24 9.66 18.75
CA LEU A 27 -53.51 11.09 18.58
C LEU A 27 -54.24 11.34 17.26
N ALA A 28 -55.32 12.09 17.40
CA ALA A 28 -56.33 12.36 16.42
C ALA A 28 -55.91 13.38 15.35
N GLY A 29 -56.52 13.21 14.19
CA GLY A 29 -56.87 14.20 13.16
C GLY A 29 -56.28 15.61 13.20
N GLY A 30 -55.64 15.96 12.08
CA GLY A 30 -55.51 17.32 11.58
C GLY A 30 -55.24 17.29 10.08
N CYS A 31 -56.26 17.52 9.25
CA CYS A 31 -56.09 17.70 7.81
C CYS A 31 -56.06 19.20 7.53
N ALA A 32 -54.91 19.72 7.11
CA ALA A 32 -54.79 21.03 6.53
C ALA A 32 -54.32 20.86 5.08
N THR A 33 -55.28 20.81 4.15
CA THR A 33 -55.01 21.04 2.73
C THR A 33 -54.57 22.49 2.59
N THR A 34 -53.27 22.70 2.44
CA THR A 34 -52.75 23.92 1.82
C THR A 34 -52.05 23.48 0.54
N ALA A 35 -52.64 23.84 -0.59
CA ALA A 35 -52.01 23.67 -1.88
C ALA A 35 -50.95 24.77 -2.03
N ALA A 36 -49.70 24.37 -2.16
CA ALA A 36 -48.58 25.24 -2.50
C ALA A 36 -47.74 24.59 -3.62
N PRO A 37 -47.07 25.39 -4.45
CA PRO A 37 -46.95 25.15 -5.90
C PRO A 37 -45.88 24.15 -6.31
N HIS A 38 -46.08 23.60 -7.52
CA HIS A 38 -45.12 22.94 -8.42
C HIS A 38 -43.76 22.56 -7.84
N ALA A 39 -43.55 21.24 -7.67
CA ALA A 39 -42.25 20.63 -7.53
C ALA A 39 -41.38 20.96 -8.75
N PRO A 40 -40.18 21.55 -8.59
CA PRO A 40 -39.09 21.31 -9.52
C PRO A 40 -38.63 19.87 -9.32
N ASP A 41 -38.31 19.22 -10.44
CA ASP A 41 -37.79 17.88 -10.54
C ASP A 41 -36.77 17.52 -9.45
N ALA A 42 -36.83 16.26 -9.06
CA ALA A 42 -35.84 15.59 -8.21
C ALA A 42 -34.42 16.06 -8.55
N ILE A 43 -33.84 16.84 -7.64
CA ILE A 43 -32.41 17.05 -7.62
C ILE A 43 -31.83 15.67 -7.30
N LYS A 44 -31.32 15.02 -8.33
CA LYS A 44 -30.47 13.84 -8.24
C LYS A 44 -29.48 14.08 -7.11
N GLU A 45 -29.64 13.30 -6.04
CA GLU A 45 -28.75 13.30 -4.89
C GLU A 45 -27.33 13.11 -5.41
N ALA A 46 -26.59 14.22 -5.39
CA ALA A 46 -25.20 14.22 -5.76
C ALA A 46 -24.47 13.36 -4.74
N SER A 47 -23.74 12.37 -5.25
CA SER A 47 -22.73 11.60 -4.50
C SER A 47 -22.05 12.50 -3.47
N PRO A 48 -21.93 12.08 -2.19
CA PRO A 48 -21.31 12.91 -1.18
C PRO A 48 -19.95 13.37 -1.68
N ALA A 49 -19.77 14.70 -1.70
CA ALA A 49 -18.48 15.31 -1.96
C ALA A 49 -17.45 14.72 -0.99
N PRO A 50 -16.16 14.61 -1.38
CA PRO A 50 -15.13 14.09 -0.49
C PRO A 50 -15.18 14.86 0.84
N GLU A 51 -15.42 14.14 1.93
CA GLU A 51 -15.38 14.71 3.28
C GLU A 51 -13.97 15.27 3.47
N LEU A 52 -13.88 16.60 3.62
CA LEU A 52 -12.61 17.30 3.75
C LEU A 52 -11.92 16.76 5.00
N GLU A 53 -10.79 16.05 4.84
CA GLU A 53 -10.03 15.56 5.99
C GLU A 53 -9.76 16.72 6.96
N ALA A 54 -10.16 16.56 8.22
CA ALA A 54 -9.98 17.58 9.24
C ALA A 54 -8.49 17.96 9.34
N PRO A 55 -8.16 19.26 9.52
CA PRO A 55 -6.77 19.70 9.55
C PRO A 55 -5.98 18.98 10.65
N GLN A 56 -4.88 18.33 10.26
CA GLN A 56 -3.99 17.62 11.17
C GLN A 56 -3.16 18.64 11.96
N PHE A 57 -3.40 18.77 13.26
CA PHE A 57 -2.63 19.67 14.13
C PHE A 57 -1.30 19.03 14.55
N ILE A 58 -0.19 19.47 13.96
CA ILE A 58 1.17 19.04 14.33
C ILE A 58 1.68 19.92 15.50
N PRO A 59 1.99 19.35 16.68
CA PRO A 59 2.53 20.13 17.78
C PRO A 59 3.92 20.70 17.43
N VAL A 60 4.16 21.97 17.75
CA VAL A 60 5.44 22.66 17.49
C VAL A 60 5.99 23.31 18.76
N VAL A 61 7.31 23.32 18.90
CA VAL A 61 8.03 24.06 19.94
C VAL A 61 8.91 25.12 19.30
N ARG A 62 8.94 26.30 19.91
CA ARG A 62 9.79 27.41 19.46
C ARG A 62 11.16 27.35 20.12
N TYR A 63 12.19 27.13 19.30
CA TYR A 63 13.58 27.28 19.67
C TYR A 63 14.06 28.69 19.28
N GLY A 64 14.47 29.51 20.25
CA GLY A 64 14.90 30.88 19.99
C GLY A 64 13.79 31.77 19.42
N ARG A 65 14.16 32.78 18.61
CA ARG A 65 13.20 33.75 18.06
C ARG A 65 12.66 33.41 16.67
N TYR A 66 13.30 32.50 15.95
CA TYR A 66 13.00 32.26 14.54
C TYR A 66 12.94 30.78 14.15
N THR A 67 13.04 29.85 15.12
CA THR A 67 13.01 28.41 14.83
C THR A 67 11.80 27.78 15.48
N LEU A 68 10.98 27.12 14.67
CA LEU A 68 9.93 26.21 15.13
C LEU A 68 10.39 24.79 14.78
N VAL A 69 10.23 23.87 15.73
CA VAL A 69 10.54 22.46 15.56
C VAL A 69 9.25 21.68 15.78
N GLU A 70 8.90 20.86 14.80
CA GLU A 70 7.77 19.93 14.91
C GLU A 70 8.11 18.83 15.92
N LEU A 71 7.17 18.55 16.82
CA LEU A 71 7.26 17.46 17.79
C LEU A 71 6.59 16.17 17.30
N ALA A 72 6.32 16.08 16.00
CA ALA A 72 5.89 14.85 15.37
C ALA A 72 7.11 14.03 14.94
N PRO A 73 7.12 12.70 15.17
CA PRO A 73 8.12 11.85 14.54
C PRO A 73 8.02 11.95 13.01
N MET A 74 9.15 11.83 12.34
CA MET A 74 9.21 11.78 10.89
C MET A 74 8.45 10.55 10.37
N ALA A 75 7.96 10.60 9.13
CA ALA A 75 7.26 9.46 8.51
C ALA A 75 8.09 8.17 8.58
N ALA A 76 9.39 8.25 8.26
CA ALA A 76 10.34 7.15 8.35
C ALA A 76 10.59 6.61 9.78
N GLN A 77 10.29 7.38 10.82
CA GLN A 77 10.38 6.92 12.21
C GLN A 77 9.11 6.19 12.66
N ARG A 78 7.96 6.52 12.06
CA ARG A 78 6.69 5.81 12.29
C ARG A 78 6.61 4.54 11.45
N ASP A 79 6.88 4.65 10.16
CA ASP A 79 6.98 3.54 9.21
C ASP A 79 8.45 3.36 8.83
N LEU A 80 9.06 2.33 9.42
CA LEU A 80 10.48 2.04 9.19
C LEU A 80 10.76 1.59 7.75
N LEU A 81 9.77 1.20 6.96
CA LEU A 81 9.98 0.88 5.54
C LEU A 81 10.17 2.14 4.68
N LEU A 82 9.80 3.32 5.21
CA LEU A 82 10.04 4.61 4.56
C LEU A 82 11.42 5.19 4.87
N GLN A 83 12.22 4.54 5.72
CA GLN A 83 13.59 4.99 5.98
C GLN A 83 14.43 4.96 4.70
N THR A 84 15.25 5.98 4.52
CA THR A 84 16.19 6.04 3.39
C THR A 84 17.36 5.11 3.64
N VAL A 85 17.65 4.26 2.66
CA VAL A 85 18.80 3.36 2.64
C VAL A 85 19.70 3.70 1.45
N ASP A 86 21.00 3.56 1.68
CA ASP A 86 22.06 3.61 0.67
C ASP A 86 23.00 2.44 1.00
N VAL A 87 22.94 1.41 0.17
CA VAL A 87 23.48 0.07 0.47
C VAL A 87 24.52 -0.30 -0.56
N SER A 88 25.70 -0.70 -0.08
CA SER A 88 26.75 -1.31 -0.89
C SER A 88 26.98 -2.75 -0.42
N MET A 89 26.67 -3.70 -1.29
CA MET A 89 26.77 -5.13 -1.03
C MET A 89 28.23 -5.60 -1.15
N PRO A 90 28.64 -6.61 -0.37
CA PRO A 90 29.91 -7.28 -0.59
C PRO A 90 29.96 -7.85 -2.01
N ALA A 91 31.04 -7.60 -2.72
CA ALA A 91 31.28 -8.15 -4.05
C ALA A 91 31.69 -9.63 -3.94
N ASP A 92 30.73 -10.50 -3.64
CA ASP A 92 30.88 -11.96 -3.72
C ASP A 92 30.28 -12.45 -5.04
N ALA A 93 31.06 -13.23 -5.80
CA ALA A 93 30.61 -13.84 -7.06
C ALA A 93 29.44 -14.81 -6.89
N ARG A 94 29.17 -15.29 -5.66
CA ARG A 94 28.06 -16.19 -5.33
C ARG A 94 26.96 -15.51 -4.50
N ALA A 95 26.96 -14.18 -4.41
CA ALA A 95 25.89 -13.47 -3.72
C ALA A 95 24.53 -13.78 -4.35
N THR A 96 23.56 -14.09 -3.49
CA THR A 96 22.19 -14.37 -3.89
C THR A 96 21.26 -13.20 -3.59
N VAL A 97 20.06 -13.18 -4.19
CA VAL A 97 19.00 -12.22 -3.84
C VAL A 97 18.65 -12.32 -2.36
N GLY A 98 18.63 -13.53 -1.78
CA GLY A 98 18.45 -13.73 -0.35
C GLY A 98 19.54 -13.08 0.50
N ASP A 99 20.80 -13.14 0.07
CA ASP A 99 21.91 -12.43 0.73
C ASP A 99 21.73 -10.92 0.64
N GLY A 100 21.34 -10.42 -0.53
CA GLY A 100 21.03 -9.01 -0.74
C GLY A 100 19.90 -8.51 0.16
N LEU A 101 18.78 -9.22 0.23
CA LEU A 101 17.63 -8.90 1.09
C LEU A 101 18.05 -8.87 2.57
N ARG A 102 18.76 -9.90 3.04
CA ARG A 102 19.31 -9.94 4.41
C ARG A 102 20.29 -8.79 4.67
N HIS A 103 21.06 -8.37 3.67
CA HIS A 103 21.99 -7.25 3.81
C HIS A 103 21.26 -5.91 3.90
N VAL A 104 20.29 -5.64 3.04
CA VAL A 104 19.48 -4.41 3.07
C VAL A 104 18.74 -4.25 4.41
N LEU A 105 18.27 -5.36 4.98
CA LEU A 105 17.55 -5.34 6.26
C LEU A 105 18.46 -5.09 7.48
N LYS A 106 19.78 -5.05 7.34
CA LYS A 106 20.69 -4.80 8.47
C LYS A 106 20.41 -3.45 9.11
N ARG A 107 20.16 -3.46 10.44
CA ARG A 107 19.82 -2.29 11.27
C ARG A 107 18.49 -1.59 10.92
N SER A 108 17.68 -2.17 10.02
CA SER A 108 16.35 -1.65 9.71
C SER A 108 15.32 -1.88 10.80
N GLY A 109 15.56 -2.87 11.66
CA GLY A 109 14.59 -3.38 12.65
C GLY A 109 13.70 -4.51 12.13
N TYR A 110 13.77 -4.87 10.83
CA TYR A 110 13.06 -6.01 10.25
C TYR A 110 13.97 -7.21 9.99
N GLN A 111 13.37 -8.39 9.92
CA GLN A 111 14.00 -9.66 9.56
C GLN A 111 13.30 -10.28 8.34
N LEU A 112 14.03 -11.05 7.55
CA LEU A 112 13.49 -11.73 6.37
C LEU A 112 12.77 -13.02 6.79
N CYS A 113 11.54 -13.22 6.34
CA CYS A 113 10.82 -14.48 6.56
C CYS A 113 11.39 -15.61 5.72
N GLU A 114 11.22 -16.85 6.19
CA GLU A 114 11.50 -18.07 5.42
C GLU A 114 10.20 -18.72 4.96
N THR A 115 9.52 -18.12 3.97
CA THR A 115 8.35 -18.76 3.34
C THR A 115 8.82 -19.79 2.31
N ALA A 116 8.10 -20.91 2.19
CA ALA A 116 8.52 -22.02 1.31
C ALA A 116 8.75 -21.57 -0.14
N HIS A 117 7.84 -20.76 -0.71
CA HIS A 117 7.96 -20.25 -2.08
C HIS A 117 9.18 -19.33 -2.25
N ALA A 118 9.37 -18.35 -1.37
CA ALA A 118 10.47 -17.40 -1.52
C ALA A 118 11.84 -18.07 -1.30
N VAL A 119 11.94 -18.99 -0.34
CA VAL A 119 13.18 -19.74 -0.06
C VAL A 119 13.60 -20.62 -1.23
N ILE A 120 12.64 -21.18 -1.98
CA ILE A 120 12.92 -22.08 -3.10
C ILE A 120 13.14 -21.31 -4.40
N GLU A 121 12.36 -20.26 -4.66
CA GLU A 121 12.32 -19.62 -5.98
C GLU A 121 13.00 -18.25 -6.05
N LEU A 122 12.93 -17.43 -5.00
CA LEU A 122 13.46 -16.07 -5.01
C LEU A 122 14.87 -15.98 -4.41
N TYR A 123 15.03 -16.45 -3.17
CA TYR A 123 16.25 -16.25 -2.40
C TYR A 123 17.49 -16.88 -3.03
N PRO A 124 17.44 -18.03 -3.72
CA PRO A 124 18.60 -18.63 -4.37
C PRO A 124 19.02 -17.95 -5.67
N LEU A 125 18.22 -17.04 -6.22
CA LEU A 125 18.54 -16.36 -7.48
C LEU A 125 19.85 -15.59 -7.35
N PRO A 126 20.69 -15.54 -8.41
CA PRO A 126 21.93 -14.78 -8.37
C PRO A 126 21.62 -13.29 -8.22
N LEU A 127 22.40 -12.59 -7.37
CA LEU A 127 22.26 -11.16 -7.19
C LEU A 127 22.77 -10.43 -8.46
N PRO A 128 21.93 -9.64 -9.15
CA PRO A 128 22.38 -8.87 -10.31
C PRO A 128 23.46 -7.86 -9.93
N VAL A 129 24.46 -7.65 -10.81
CA VAL A 129 25.54 -6.68 -10.59
C VAL A 129 25.01 -5.27 -10.34
N ALA A 130 23.93 -4.89 -11.03
CA ALA A 130 23.26 -3.60 -10.85
C ALA A 130 22.71 -3.40 -9.42
N HIS A 131 22.45 -4.48 -8.68
CA HIS A 131 21.93 -4.44 -7.31
C HIS A 131 23.02 -4.50 -6.24
N LEU A 132 24.31 -4.52 -6.63
CA LEU A 132 25.41 -4.41 -5.67
C LEU A 132 25.46 -3.05 -4.99
N ASN A 133 24.94 -2.00 -5.63
CA ASN A 133 24.80 -0.68 -5.03
C ASN A 133 23.36 -0.21 -5.24
N LEU A 134 22.65 0.06 -4.14
CA LEU A 134 21.26 0.53 -4.15
C LEU A 134 21.17 1.82 -3.35
N GLY A 135 20.66 2.88 -3.96
CA GLY A 135 20.27 4.09 -3.23
C GLY A 135 20.65 5.41 -3.92
N PRO A 136 20.31 6.55 -3.28
CA PRO A 136 19.45 6.66 -2.10
C PRO A 136 17.96 6.40 -2.43
N MET A 137 17.31 5.51 -1.68
CA MET A 137 15.87 5.19 -1.85
C MET A 137 15.25 4.68 -0.55
N THR A 138 13.93 4.47 -0.49
CA THR A 138 13.28 3.90 0.71
C THR A 138 13.62 2.42 0.86
N LEU A 139 13.64 1.92 2.10
CA LEU A 139 13.81 0.50 2.40
C LEU A 139 12.78 -0.37 1.65
N ARG A 140 11.51 0.05 1.62
CA ARG A 140 10.46 -0.59 0.82
C ARG A 140 10.86 -0.76 -0.63
N ASN A 141 11.33 0.32 -1.26
CA ASN A 141 11.69 0.29 -2.67
C ASN A 141 12.91 -0.59 -2.90
N ALA A 142 13.92 -0.54 -2.03
CA ALA A 142 15.10 -1.41 -2.15
C ALA A 142 14.72 -2.89 -2.09
N LEU A 143 13.81 -3.27 -1.19
CA LEU A 143 13.28 -4.64 -1.06
C LEU A 143 12.52 -5.08 -2.32
N LEU A 144 11.64 -4.23 -2.86
CA LEU A 144 10.91 -4.50 -4.09
C LEU A 144 11.83 -4.55 -5.32
N THR A 145 12.85 -3.71 -5.39
CA THR A 145 13.87 -3.74 -6.46
C THR A 145 14.64 -5.05 -6.45
N LEU A 146 15.01 -5.57 -5.26
CA LEU A 146 15.69 -6.85 -5.14
C LEU A 146 14.78 -8.04 -5.48
N ALA A 147 13.51 -7.99 -5.08
CA ALA A 147 12.56 -9.08 -5.32
C ALA A 147 12.08 -9.15 -6.77
N GLY A 148 11.87 -8.00 -7.41
CA GLY A 148 11.34 -7.91 -8.76
C GLY A 148 9.80 -7.94 -8.81
N PRO A 149 9.20 -7.72 -10.00
CA PRO A 149 7.76 -7.49 -10.15
C PRO A 149 6.89 -8.74 -9.98
N SER A 150 7.48 -9.94 -10.01
CA SER A 150 6.76 -11.21 -9.82
C SER A 150 6.47 -11.52 -8.34
N TRP A 151 6.91 -10.66 -7.43
CA TRP A 151 6.82 -10.86 -5.99
C TRP A 151 6.16 -9.66 -5.31
N GLU A 152 5.24 -9.96 -4.40
CA GLU A 152 4.59 -8.99 -3.52
C GLU A 152 5.26 -8.97 -2.15
N LEU A 153 5.37 -7.77 -1.57
CA LEU A 153 6.01 -7.54 -0.27
C LEU A 153 4.95 -7.53 0.85
N HIS A 154 5.01 -8.52 1.73
CA HIS A 154 4.18 -8.59 2.93
C HIS A 154 4.99 -8.23 4.18
N VAL A 155 4.38 -7.48 5.09
CA VAL A 155 5.05 -6.93 6.27
C VAL A 155 4.22 -7.26 7.49
N ASP A 156 4.83 -7.92 8.46
CA ASP A 156 4.28 -8.10 9.79
C ASP A 156 5.05 -7.20 10.77
N ASP A 157 4.46 -6.05 11.09
CA ASP A 157 5.04 -5.08 12.03
C ASP A 157 5.08 -5.58 13.48
N ARG A 158 4.22 -6.55 13.83
CA ARG A 158 4.18 -7.14 15.18
C ARG A 158 5.38 -8.04 15.40
N THR A 159 5.71 -8.88 14.43
CA THR A 159 6.88 -9.78 14.51
C THR A 159 8.14 -9.20 13.86
N ARG A 160 8.03 -7.99 13.28
CA ARG A 160 9.10 -7.30 12.56
C ARG A 160 9.67 -8.15 11.43
N GLN A 161 8.77 -8.70 10.63
CA GLN A 161 9.11 -9.61 9.54
C GLN A 161 8.68 -9.05 8.19
N VAL A 162 9.50 -9.32 7.17
CA VAL A 162 9.24 -9.02 5.78
C VAL A 162 9.23 -10.32 4.99
N CYS A 163 8.11 -10.63 4.36
CA CYS A 163 7.90 -11.84 3.59
C CYS A 163 7.64 -11.49 2.13
N PHE A 164 7.93 -12.44 1.24
CA PHE A 164 7.60 -12.34 -0.18
C PHE A 164 6.65 -13.45 -0.58
N GLU A 165 5.62 -13.07 -1.34
CA GLU A 165 4.65 -13.99 -1.93
C GLU A 165 4.65 -13.80 -3.45
N GLN A 166 4.46 -14.88 -4.20
CA GLN A 166 4.45 -14.80 -5.65
C GLN A 166 3.13 -14.19 -6.11
N VAL A 167 3.22 -13.23 -7.04
CA VAL A 167 2.03 -12.65 -7.68
C VAL A 167 1.47 -13.72 -8.61
N HIS A 168 0.42 -14.42 -8.16
CA HIS A 168 -0.30 -15.37 -9.00
C HIS A 168 -1.14 -14.55 -9.99
N GLY A 169 -0.72 -14.54 -11.25
CA GLY A 169 -1.43 -13.82 -12.29
C GLY A 169 -2.78 -14.49 -12.57
N ASP A 170 -3.88 -13.83 -12.20
CA ASP A 170 -5.04 -13.86 -13.09
C ASP A 170 -4.59 -13.14 -14.37
N ALA A 171 -4.15 -13.93 -15.35
CA ALA A 171 -3.67 -13.48 -16.64
C ALA A 171 -4.80 -12.82 -17.44
N THR A 172 -5.19 -11.59 -17.09
CA THR A 172 -5.89 -10.64 -17.98
C THR A 172 -5.67 -9.22 -17.46
N ALA A 173 -4.44 -8.72 -17.57
CA ALA A 173 -4.20 -7.29 -17.65
C ALA A 173 -3.76 -7.00 -19.09
N PRO A 174 -4.58 -6.30 -19.90
CA PRO A 174 -4.17 -5.91 -21.24
C PRO A 174 -3.00 -4.93 -21.11
N MET A 175 -1.84 -5.35 -21.62
CA MET A 175 -0.70 -4.48 -21.85
C MET A 175 -1.18 -3.29 -22.68
N PRO A 176 -0.92 -2.03 -22.29
CA PRO A 176 -1.22 -0.89 -23.15
C PRO A 176 -0.36 -1.03 -24.42
N GLU A 177 -1.00 -1.35 -25.54
CA GLU A 177 -0.34 -1.24 -26.84
C GLU A 177 0.10 0.23 -27.00
N PRO A 178 1.39 0.49 -27.32
CA PRO A 178 1.80 1.83 -27.65
C PRO A 178 1.01 2.27 -28.89
N PRO A 179 0.44 3.49 -28.92
CA PRO A 179 -0.23 3.96 -30.12
C PRO A 179 0.78 3.96 -31.26
N ALA A 180 0.48 3.20 -32.31
CA ALA A 180 1.22 3.23 -33.56
C ALA A 180 1.33 4.69 -34.00
N THR A 181 2.55 5.23 -33.97
CA THR A 181 2.83 6.57 -34.49
C THR A 181 2.78 6.47 -36.01
N ASP A 182 1.59 6.62 -36.56
CA ASP A 182 1.39 6.99 -37.96
C ASP A 182 1.79 8.46 -38.11
N ALA A 183 3.03 8.70 -38.54
CA ALA A 183 3.46 9.96 -39.13
C ALA A 183 4.80 9.78 -39.85
N MET A 184 4.83 8.92 -40.88
CA MET A 184 5.82 9.07 -41.93
C MET A 184 5.30 10.11 -42.92
N GLN A 185 5.36 11.40 -42.53
CA GLN A 185 5.19 12.48 -43.50
C GLN A 185 6.53 12.77 -44.15
N THR A 186 6.69 12.18 -45.34
CA THR A 186 7.72 12.48 -46.32
C THR A 186 7.69 13.97 -46.67
N PHE A 187 8.76 14.70 -46.31
CA PHE A 187 9.02 16.05 -46.82
C PHE A 187 9.49 15.96 -48.28
N PRO A 188 8.88 16.67 -49.24
CA PRO A 188 9.46 16.78 -50.56
C PRO A 188 10.63 17.77 -50.52
N LEU A 189 11.82 17.27 -50.85
CA LEU A 189 12.99 18.10 -51.13
C LEU A 189 12.75 18.82 -52.47
N ALA A 190 12.34 20.08 -52.41
CA ALA A 190 12.37 20.98 -53.55
C ALA A 190 13.84 21.27 -53.91
N GLY A 191 14.34 20.58 -54.93
CA GLY A 191 15.63 20.88 -55.54
C GLY A 191 15.54 22.22 -56.29
N GLY A 192 16.22 23.23 -55.77
CA GLY A 192 16.51 24.47 -56.48
C GLY A 192 17.96 24.48 -56.92
N GLN A 193 18.22 24.62 -58.22
CA GLN A 193 19.36 25.34 -58.82
C GLN A 193 19.39 25.17 -60.35
N PRO A 194 20.09 26.06 -61.08
CA PRO A 194 20.04 27.52 -61.09
C PRO A 194 19.26 28.06 -62.31
#